data_AF-A0A511B398-F1
#
_entry.id   AF-A0A511B398-F1
#
_cell.length_a   1.000
_cell.length_b   1.000
_cell.length_c   1.000
_cell.angle_alpha   90.00
_cell.angle_beta   90.00
_cell.angle_gamma   90.00
#
_symmetry.space_group_name_H-M   'P 1'
#
loop_
_entity.id
_entity.type
_entity.pdbx_description
1 polymer ?
#
loop_
_entity_poly.entity_id
_entity_poly.type
_entity_poly.pdbx_seq_one_letter_code
_entity_poly.pdbx_strand_id
1 'polypeptide(L)'
;MTFFRMTGLSALMVSVAMLPAAAANAQSYPPSAYNGGTSGQSQTQIDGSAPVQGATTPQVSPQVRADTQRAMGYPLPPDFMTRATATVAELQARNIQPPSSHGASLSDTIRQIGQVPGLAPILQSHGFTPETFVMGMTTFGMTLAASNGQLPTGMPSPNPANVALFKAQPQQVSALMQAMGNPPH
;
A
#
# COMPACT_ATOMS: atom_id res chain seq x y z
N MET A 1 -23.13 -0.34 57.92
CA MET A 1 -22.60 0.63 56.95
C MET A 1 -22.70 -0.06 55.58
N THR A 2 -23.78 -0.02 54.79
CA THR A 2 -24.70 1.09 54.36
C THR A 2 -23.87 2.26 53.84
N PHE A 3 -23.92 2.77 52.59
CA PHE A 3 -24.97 3.05 51.58
C PHE A 3 -24.33 3.01 50.16
N PHE A 4 -24.91 2.63 49.00
CA PHE A 4 -26.02 3.12 48.15
C PHE A 4 -25.96 4.58 47.63
N ARG A 5 -25.81 4.76 46.30
CA ARG A 5 -26.46 5.70 45.33
C ARG A 5 -25.48 5.99 44.15
N MET A 6 -25.77 5.78 42.85
CA MET A 6 -26.89 6.13 41.94
C MET A 6 -26.68 7.46 41.19
N THR A 7 -27.13 7.49 39.93
CA THR A 7 -27.38 8.63 39.00
C THR A 7 -26.18 9.14 38.17
N GLY A 8 -26.24 9.38 36.85
CA GLY A 8 -27.30 9.32 35.81
C GLY A 8 -26.64 9.09 34.43
N LEU A 9 -27.28 8.58 33.36
CA LEU A 9 -28.56 8.88 32.70
C LEU A 9 -28.62 10.28 32.08
N SER A 10 -28.26 10.39 30.80
CA SER A 10 -28.69 11.37 29.77
C SER A 10 -27.81 11.22 28.53
N ALA A 11 -28.23 11.36 27.28
CA ALA A 11 -29.55 11.41 26.68
C ALA A 11 -29.35 11.17 25.17
N LEU A 12 -30.33 10.49 24.60
CA LEU A 12 -30.56 10.21 23.18
C LEU A 12 -30.93 11.52 22.46
N MET A 13 -30.34 11.83 21.30
CA MET A 13 -30.97 12.71 20.31
C MET A 13 -30.64 12.21 18.90
N VAL A 14 -31.60 11.44 18.36
CA VAL A 14 -31.87 11.28 16.94
C VAL A 14 -32.56 12.55 16.46
N SER A 15 -32.10 13.13 15.36
CA SER A 15 -32.88 14.11 14.59
C SER A 15 -32.77 13.86 13.09
N VAL A 16 -33.92 14.02 12.46
CA VAL A 16 -34.37 13.57 11.15
C VAL A 16 -34.28 14.71 10.11
N ALA A 17 -34.06 14.31 8.85
CA ALA A 17 -34.45 14.90 7.55
C ALA A 17 -34.45 16.43 7.30
N MET A 18 -33.95 16.85 6.13
CA MET A 18 -34.76 17.42 5.01
C MET A 18 -33.89 17.88 3.82
N LEU A 19 -34.27 17.46 2.60
CA LEU A 19 -34.01 18.11 1.29
C LEU A 19 -34.84 19.43 1.20
N PRO A 20 -34.82 20.27 0.11
CA PRO A 20 -33.96 20.41 -1.08
C PRO A 20 -33.51 21.88 -1.30
N ALA A 21 -32.87 22.20 -2.44
CA ALA A 21 -33.17 23.34 -3.32
C ALA A 21 -31.93 24.01 -3.95
N ALA A 22 -32.07 24.27 -5.24
CA ALA A 22 -31.10 24.87 -6.15
C ALA A 22 -30.89 26.38 -5.94
N ALA A 23 -29.66 26.84 -6.21
CA ALA A 23 -29.34 28.19 -6.66
C ALA A 23 -28.01 28.09 -7.44
N ALA A 24 -28.04 28.04 -8.78
CA ALA A 24 -28.06 29.21 -9.65
C ALA A 24 -27.02 30.28 -9.23
N ASN A 25 -25.79 30.16 -9.73
CA ASN A 25 -24.89 31.30 -9.90
C ASN A 25 -24.38 31.28 -11.33
N ALA A 26 -25.03 32.10 -12.15
CA ALA A 26 -24.52 32.57 -13.41
C ALA A 26 -23.39 33.55 -13.11
N GLN A 27 -22.15 33.21 -13.50
CA GLN A 27 -21.06 34.17 -13.58
C GLN A 27 -20.67 34.34 -15.04
N SER A 28 -21.31 35.35 -15.62
CA SER A 28 -20.95 36.06 -16.84
C SER A 28 -19.48 36.49 -16.83
N TYR A 29 -18.72 36.02 -17.81
CA TYR A 29 -17.45 36.63 -18.22
C TYR A 29 -17.62 37.31 -19.58
N PRO A 30 -17.15 38.56 -19.74
CA PRO A 30 -17.34 39.36 -20.96
C PRO A 30 -16.38 38.94 -22.10
N PRO A 31 -16.73 39.29 -23.35
CA PRO A 31 -15.98 38.91 -24.54
C PRO A 31 -14.79 39.86 -24.79
N SER A 32 -13.67 39.31 -25.24
CA SER A 32 -12.59 40.09 -25.89
C SER A 32 -12.42 39.60 -27.32
N ALA A 33 -12.52 40.54 -28.23
CA ALA A 33 -12.65 40.37 -29.67
C ALA A 33 -11.31 40.33 -30.41
N TYR A 34 -11.36 39.74 -31.61
CA TYR A 34 -10.51 39.98 -32.80
C TYR A 34 -9.03 39.55 -32.68
N ASN A 35 -8.37 38.93 -33.68
CA ASN A 35 -8.48 39.07 -35.12
C ASN A 35 -7.65 37.97 -35.83
N GLY A 36 -8.14 37.50 -36.98
CA GLY A 36 -7.32 37.27 -38.18
C GLY A 36 -6.62 35.92 -38.36
N GLY A 37 -7.03 35.19 -39.41
CA GLY A 37 -6.09 34.43 -40.24
C GLY A 37 -6.50 33.02 -40.67
N THR A 38 -6.92 32.92 -41.93
CA THR A 38 -6.64 31.82 -42.89
C THR A 38 -7.31 30.44 -42.73
N SER A 39 -8.37 30.26 -43.53
CA SER A 39 -8.60 29.20 -44.54
C SER A 39 -8.32 27.72 -44.19
N GLY A 40 -9.38 26.90 -44.21
CA GLY A 40 -9.26 25.44 -44.27
C GLY A 40 -10.59 24.66 -44.20
N GLN A 41 -11.22 24.49 -45.36
CA GLN A 41 -12.16 23.46 -45.83
C GLN A 41 -12.93 22.52 -44.85
N SER A 42 -14.26 22.59 -44.99
CA SER A 42 -15.30 21.54 -44.98
C SER A 42 -14.91 20.07 -44.75
N GLN A 43 -15.57 19.36 -43.82
CA GLN A 43 -16.67 18.40 -44.07
C GLN A 43 -16.94 17.47 -42.87
N THR A 44 -18.20 17.49 -42.42
CA THR A 44 -19.01 16.39 -41.82
C THR A 44 -18.28 15.18 -41.19
N GLN A 45 -18.37 15.05 -39.87
CA GLN A 45 -18.17 13.75 -39.19
C GLN A 45 -19.08 13.58 -37.96
N ILE A 46 -20.16 12.82 -38.22
CA ILE A 46 -20.86 11.79 -37.43
C ILE A 46 -21.07 11.93 -35.91
N ASP A 47 -22.36 11.79 -35.57
CA ASP A 47 -22.93 11.05 -34.44
C ASP A 47 -22.02 9.93 -33.88
N GLY A 48 -21.88 9.87 -32.56
CA GLY A 48 -21.18 8.80 -31.87
C GLY A 48 -20.30 9.28 -30.72
N SER A 49 -20.93 9.41 -29.56
CA SER A 49 -20.28 9.45 -28.25
C SER A 49 -19.15 8.41 -28.19
N ALA A 50 -17.90 8.88 -28.17
CA ALA A 50 -16.77 8.02 -27.89
C ALA A 50 -16.96 7.41 -26.49
N PRO A 51 -16.89 6.08 -26.32
CA PRO A 51 -16.81 5.51 -24.98
C PRO A 51 -15.44 5.90 -24.41
N VAL A 52 -15.43 6.91 -23.54
CA VAL A 52 -14.36 7.17 -22.58
C VAL A 52 -14.38 6.09 -21.50
N GLN A 53 -14.22 4.82 -21.89
CA GLN A 53 -14.20 3.69 -20.97
C GLN A 53 -13.18 2.64 -21.42
N GLY A 54 -11.92 3.05 -21.42
CA GLY A 54 -10.81 2.14 -21.22
C GLY A 54 -10.13 2.56 -19.93
N ALA A 55 -10.67 2.13 -18.79
CA ALA A 55 -9.89 2.11 -17.56
C ALA A 55 -8.61 1.34 -17.88
N THR A 56 -7.49 2.04 -17.96
CA THR A 56 -6.17 1.43 -18.04
C THR A 56 -6.02 0.57 -16.80
N THR A 57 -6.30 -0.74 -16.92
CA THR A 57 -5.70 -1.70 -16.00
C THR A 57 -4.22 -1.36 -15.98
N PRO A 58 -3.63 -0.95 -14.84
CA PRO A 58 -2.21 -0.62 -14.81
C PRO A 58 -1.49 -1.84 -15.34
N GLN A 59 -0.93 -1.73 -16.54
CA GLN A 59 -0.21 -2.81 -17.19
C GLN A 59 1.03 -3.02 -16.33
N VAL A 60 0.96 -4.00 -15.44
CA VAL A 60 2.07 -4.37 -14.57
C VAL A 60 3.25 -4.70 -15.47
N SER A 61 4.33 -3.94 -15.35
CA SER A 61 5.53 -4.14 -16.15
C SER A 61 6.00 -5.60 -16.04
N PRO A 62 6.56 -6.20 -17.12
CA PRO A 62 7.02 -7.60 -17.09
C PRO A 62 7.97 -7.90 -15.93
N GLN A 63 8.85 -6.94 -15.58
CA GLN A 63 9.75 -7.01 -14.44
C GLN A 63 8.99 -7.12 -13.12
N VAL A 64 7.98 -6.27 -12.90
CA VAL A 64 7.15 -6.32 -11.67
C VAL A 64 6.41 -7.64 -11.57
N ARG A 65 5.95 -8.20 -12.70
CA ARG A 65 5.32 -9.53 -12.72
C ARG A 65 6.31 -10.63 -12.34
N ALA A 66 7.53 -10.59 -12.86
CA ALA A 66 8.57 -11.56 -12.52
C ALA A 66 9.01 -11.45 -11.04
N ASP A 67 9.15 -10.22 -10.52
CA ASP A 67 9.45 -9.97 -9.12
C ASP A 67 8.32 -10.47 -8.21
N THR A 68 7.06 -10.22 -8.58
CA THR A 68 5.88 -10.73 -7.87
C THR A 68 5.88 -12.26 -7.84
N GLN A 69 6.13 -12.91 -8.98
CA GLN A 69 6.19 -14.38 -9.05
C GLN A 69 7.31 -14.93 -8.16
N ARG A 70 8.48 -14.29 -8.17
CA ARG A 70 9.62 -14.70 -7.36
C ARG A 70 9.31 -14.59 -5.86
N ALA A 71 8.75 -13.48 -5.42
CA ALA A 71 8.45 -13.27 -4.01
C ALA A 71 7.21 -14.08 -3.55
N MET A 72 6.20 -14.30 -4.40
CA MET A 72 5.05 -15.16 -4.04
C MET A 72 5.44 -16.63 -3.87
N GLY A 73 6.46 -17.10 -4.58
CA GLY A 73 7.00 -18.46 -4.43
C GLY A 73 8.05 -18.63 -3.32
N TYR A 74 8.60 -17.53 -2.80
CA TYR A 74 9.73 -17.58 -1.87
C TYR A 74 9.33 -18.20 -0.52
N PRO A 75 10.00 -19.25 -0.04
CA PRO A 75 9.70 -19.84 1.26
C PRO A 75 10.26 -18.99 2.39
N LEU A 76 9.39 -18.60 3.33
CA LEU A 76 9.81 -17.90 4.54
C LEU A 76 10.32 -18.90 5.58
N PRO A 77 11.52 -18.67 6.16
CA PRO A 77 11.99 -19.43 7.32
C PRO A 77 11.00 -19.34 8.49
N PRO A 78 10.90 -20.35 9.36
CA PRO A 78 9.96 -20.34 10.47
C PRO A 78 10.23 -19.22 11.48
N ASP A 79 11.51 -18.91 11.70
CA ASP A 79 11.98 -17.83 12.58
C ASP A 79 12.05 -16.47 11.87
N PHE A 80 11.56 -16.37 10.62
CA PHE A 80 11.63 -15.14 9.84
C PHE A 80 10.99 -13.97 10.57
N MET A 81 9.76 -14.13 11.07
CA MET A 81 9.01 -13.02 11.68
C MET A 81 9.72 -12.52 12.94
N THR A 82 10.19 -13.42 13.79
CA THR A 82 10.94 -13.07 15.00
C THR A 82 12.22 -12.30 14.66
N ARG A 83 13.02 -12.77 13.71
CA ARG A 83 14.27 -12.09 13.29
C ARG A 83 13.99 -10.76 12.60
N ALA A 84 12.97 -10.71 11.74
CA ALA A 84 12.59 -9.50 11.02
C ALA A 84 12.10 -8.41 12.00
N THR A 85 11.29 -8.76 13.00
CA THR A 85 10.84 -7.84 14.04
C THR A 85 12.02 -7.27 14.83
N ALA A 86 12.96 -8.12 15.25
CA ALA A 86 14.16 -7.69 15.96
C ALA A 86 15.05 -6.77 15.09
N THR A 87 15.19 -7.10 13.81
CA THR A 87 15.93 -6.29 12.84
C THR A 87 15.29 -4.90 12.67
N VAL A 88 13.97 -4.83 12.47
CA VAL A 88 13.24 -3.57 12.31
C VAL A 88 13.34 -2.71 13.57
N ALA A 89 13.21 -3.32 14.75
CA ALA A 89 13.36 -2.61 16.02
C ALA A 89 14.78 -2.02 16.20
N GLU A 90 15.83 -2.76 15.81
CA GLU A 90 17.20 -2.25 15.88
C GLU A 90 17.47 -1.13 14.86
N LEU A 91 16.95 -1.28 13.64
CA LEU A 91 17.04 -0.22 12.62
C LEU A 91 16.38 1.07 13.12
N GLN A 92 15.21 0.98 13.75
CA GLN A 92 14.52 2.11 14.38
C GLN A 92 15.30 2.71 15.54
N ALA A 93 15.84 1.88 16.44
CA ALA A 93 16.67 2.35 17.55
C ALA A 93 17.91 3.13 17.08
N ARG A 94 18.41 2.82 15.88
CA ARG A 94 19.55 3.49 15.24
C ARG A 94 19.12 4.61 14.28
N ASN A 95 17.83 4.93 14.19
CA ASN A 95 17.25 5.91 13.24
C ASN A 95 17.61 5.62 11.77
N ILE A 96 17.84 4.35 11.42
CA ILE A 96 18.12 3.92 10.06
C ILE A 96 16.78 3.57 9.41
N GLN A 97 16.36 4.39 8.45
CA GLN A 97 15.16 4.15 7.68
C GLN A 97 15.51 3.39 6.39
N PRO A 98 14.91 2.21 6.14
CA PRO A 98 15.06 1.56 4.85
C PRO A 98 14.43 2.42 3.74
N PRO A 99 15.01 2.43 2.53
CA PRO A 99 14.52 3.23 1.42
C PRO A 99 13.10 2.82 1.01
N SER A 100 12.27 3.80 0.68
CA SER A 100 10.92 3.59 0.16
C SER A 100 10.96 2.73 -1.11
N SER A 101 10.28 1.59 -1.10
CA SER A 101 10.26 0.65 -2.23
C SER A 101 9.12 0.93 -3.23
N HIS A 102 8.38 2.03 -3.08
CA HIS A 102 7.23 2.35 -3.93
C HIS A 102 7.63 2.54 -5.39
N GLY A 103 7.21 1.62 -6.25
CA GLY A 103 7.46 1.66 -7.69
C GLY A 103 8.87 1.21 -8.12
N ALA A 104 9.74 0.81 -7.19
CA ALA A 104 11.06 0.27 -7.50
C ALA A 104 10.97 -1.24 -7.79
N SER A 105 11.79 -1.74 -8.73
CA SER A 105 11.94 -3.18 -8.96
C SER A 105 12.58 -3.82 -7.73
N LEU A 106 12.32 -5.11 -7.49
CA LEU A 106 12.85 -5.81 -6.31
C LEU A 106 14.40 -5.80 -6.30
N SER A 107 15.00 -5.87 -7.48
CA SER A 107 16.45 -5.76 -7.67
C SER A 107 17.01 -4.37 -7.30
N ASP A 108 16.28 -3.31 -7.64
CA ASP A 108 16.67 -1.93 -7.29
C ASP A 108 16.58 -1.71 -5.78
N THR A 109 15.52 -2.23 -5.14
CA THR A 109 15.37 -2.18 -3.68
C THR A 109 16.52 -2.89 -2.98
N ILE A 110 16.91 -4.09 -3.42
CA ILE A 110 18.06 -4.82 -2.85
C ILE A 110 19.36 -3.99 -2.95
N ARG A 111 19.60 -3.36 -4.10
CA ARG A 111 20.78 -2.49 -4.28
C ARG A 111 20.74 -1.27 -3.35
N GLN A 112 19.58 -0.63 -3.23
CA GLN A 112 19.42 0.52 -2.35
C GLN A 112 19.63 0.16 -0.88
N ILE A 113 19.05 -0.96 -0.41
CA ILE A 113 19.27 -1.50 0.94
C ILE A 113 20.76 -1.76 1.18
N GLY A 114 21.45 -2.35 0.20
CA GLY A 114 22.90 -2.60 0.28
C GLY A 114 23.77 -1.33 0.33
N GLN A 115 23.22 -0.17 -0.06
CA GLN A 115 23.91 1.12 -0.04
C GLN A 115 23.64 1.95 1.21
N VAL A 116 22.71 1.53 2.09
CA VAL A 116 22.41 2.25 3.33
C VAL A 116 23.58 2.09 4.31
N PRO A 117 24.25 3.18 4.71
CA PRO A 117 25.37 3.12 5.66
C PRO A 117 24.91 2.51 6.99
N GLY A 118 25.64 1.51 7.48
CA GLY A 118 25.35 0.87 8.77
C GLY A 118 24.21 -0.14 8.77
N LEU A 119 23.48 -0.32 7.66
CA LEU A 119 22.37 -1.28 7.59
C LEU A 119 22.83 -2.73 7.37
N ALA A 120 23.80 -2.94 6.48
CA ALA A 120 24.37 -4.26 6.21
C ALA A 120 24.85 -5.03 7.47
N PRO A 121 25.63 -4.44 8.41
CA PRO A 121 26.05 -5.16 9.61
C PRO A 121 24.88 -5.51 10.54
N ILE A 122 23.82 -4.69 10.59
CA ILE A 122 22.62 -4.99 11.38
C ILE A 122 21.89 -6.18 10.77
N LEU A 123 21.65 -6.17 9.46
CA LEU A 123 21.03 -7.31 8.76
C LEU A 123 21.82 -8.60 9.05
N GLN A 124 23.15 -8.55 8.92
CA GLN A 124 24.01 -9.70 9.16
C GLN A 124 23.94 -10.20 10.61
N SER A 125 23.88 -9.29 11.59
CA SER A 125 23.73 -9.64 13.02
C SER A 125 22.43 -10.41 13.30
N HIS A 126 21.38 -10.21 12.50
CA HIS A 126 20.12 -10.94 12.58
C HIS A 126 20.02 -12.11 11.60
N GLY A 127 21.12 -12.46 10.93
CA GLY A 127 21.18 -13.57 9.97
C GLY A 127 20.47 -13.30 8.65
N PHE A 128 20.39 -12.04 8.24
CA PHE A 128 19.89 -11.60 6.94
C PHE A 128 21.01 -11.08 6.04
N THR A 129 20.89 -11.35 4.76
CA THR A 129 21.50 -10.56 3.69
C THR A 129 20.48 -9.51 3.19
N PRO A 130 20.93 -8.42 2.54
CA PRO A 130 20.03 -7.46 1.89
C PRO A 130 18.98 -8.13 0.99
N GLU A 131 19.39 -9.14 0.21
CA GLU A 131 18.50 -9.91 -0.65
C GLU A 131 17.43 -10.67 0.15
N THR A 132 17.84 -11.47 1.14
CA THR A 132 16.89 -12.28 1.94
C THR A 132 15.95 -11.43 2.77
N PHE A 133 16.41 -10.27 3.26
CA PHE A 133 15.58 -9.33 3.99
C PHE A 133 14.50 -8.73 3.08
N VAL A 134 14.88 -8.18 1.92
CA VAL A 134 13.91 -7.60 0.97
C VAL A 134 12.95 -8.67 0.47
N MET A 135 13.47 -9.81 -0.01
CA MET A 135 12.65 -10.93 -0.47
C MET A 135 11.66 -11.37 0.61
N GLY A 136 12.12 -11.56 1.85
CA GLY A 136 11.29 -11.97 2.96
C GLY A 136 10.21 -10.94 3.31
N MET A 137 10.56 -9.66 3.38
CA MET A 137 9.61 -8.58 3.69
C MET A 137 8.57 -8.39 2.59
N THR A 138 8.97 -8.46 1.31
CA THR A 138 8.04 -8.42 0.18
C THR A 138 7.12 -9.64 0.18
N THR A 139 7.66 -10.84 0.39
CA THR A 139 6.88 -12.08 0.52
C THR A 139 5.89 -12.00 1.67
N PHE A 140 6.31 -11.45 2.81
CA PHE A 140 5.47 -11.23 3.97
C PHE A 140 4.30 -10.32 3.63
N GLY A 141 4.57 -9.14 3.06
CA GLY A 141 3.55 -8.16 2.70
C GLY A 141 2.54 -8.72 1.68
N MET A 142 3.01 -9.44 0.67
CA MET A 142 2.12 -10.04 -0.33
C MET A 142 1.32 -11.23 0.22
N THR A 143 1.91 -12.07 1.07
CA THR A 143 1.17 -13.16 1.74
C THR A 143 0.10 -12.61 2.67
N LEU A 144 0.40 -11.50 3.36
CA LEU A 144 -0.58 -10.78 4.17
C LEU A 144 -1.71 -10.20 3.31
N ALA A 145 -1.38 -9.50 2.22
CA ALA A 145 -2.37 -8.96 1.28
C ALA A 145 -3.25 -10.08 0.70
N ALA A 146 -2.65 -11.22 0.34
CA ALA A 146 -3.36 -12.40 -0.13
C ALA A 146 -4.36 -12.92 0.90
N SER A 147 -3.90 -13.03 2.16
CA SER A 147 -4.71 -13.53 3.28
C SER A 147 -5.88 -12.58 3.59
N ASN A 148 -5.73 -11.29 3.31
CA ASN A 148 -6.77 -10.26 3.46
C ASN A 148 -7.62 -10.06 2.19
N GLY A 149 -7.38 -10.83 1.11
CA GLY A 149 -8.11 -10.66 -0.16
C GLY A 149 -7.78 -9.37 -0.92
N GLN A 150 -6.63 -8.76 -0.64
CA GLN A 150 -6.16 -7.50 -1.22
C GLN A 150 -5.22 -7.68 -2.41
N LEU A 151 -5.02 -8.91 -2.88
CA LEU A 151 -4.21 -9.14 -4.08
C LEU A 151 -4.98 -8.74 -5.35
N PRO A 152 -4.33 -8.04 -6.30
CA PRO A 152 -4.89 -7.81 -7.62
C PRO A 152 -5.24 -9.11 -8.35
N THR A 153 -6.31 -9.07 -9.15
CA THR A 153 -6.75 -10.19 -9.99
C THR A 153 -5.64 -10.62 -10.94
N GLY A 154 -5.38 -11.93 -11.01
CA GLY A 154 -4.35 -12.51 -11.88
C GLY A 154 -2.94 -12.58 -11.26
N MET A 155 -2.77 -12.20 -9.99
CA MET A 155 -1.54 -12.51 -9.26
C MET A 155 -1.48 -14.00 -8.88
N PRO A 156 -0.27 -14.60 -8.84
CA PRO A 156 -0.10 -15.96 -8.36
C PRO A 156 -0.52 -16.06 -6.89
N SER A 157 -0.94 -17.25 -6.44
CA SER A 157 -1.20 -17.49 -5.02
C SER A 157 0.10 -17.53 -4.21
N PRO A 158 0.08 -17.11 -2.93
CA PRO A 158 1.26 -17.17 -2.08
C PRO A 158 1.64 -18.62 -1.80
N ASN A 159 2.92 -18.85 -1.49
CA ASN A 159 3.42 -20.16 -1.10
C ASN A 159 2.59 -20.72 0.09
N PRO A 160 2.01 -21.93 -0.04
CA PRO A 160 1.13 -22.49 0.99
C PRO A 160 1.85 -22.71 2.33
N ALA A 161 3.17 -22.93 2.32
CA ALA A 161 3.96 -23.03 3.54
C ALA A 161 3.99 -21.69 4.31
N ASN A 162 4.05 -20.56 3.59
CA ASN A 162 3.99 -19.23 4.20
C ASN A 162 2.59 -18.95 4.76
N VAL A 163 1.53 -19.35 4.07
CA VAL A 163 0.15 -19.21 4.59
C VAL A 163 -0.03 -20.05 5.85
N ALA A 164 0.46 -21.29 5.87
CA ALA A 164 0.44 -22.14 7.05
C ALA A 164 1.24 -21.52 8.20
N LEU A 165 2.41 -20.96 7.90
CA LEU A 165 3.24 -20.22 8.85
C LEU A 165 2.45 -19.07 9.49
N PHE A 166 1.83 -18.20 8.69
CA PHE A 166 1.05 -17.06 9.19
C PHE A 166 -0.10 -17.49 10.12
N LYS A 167 -0.78 -18.59 9.77
CA LYS A 167 -1.85 -19.16 10.60
C LYS A 167 -1.31 -19.76 11.91
N ALA A 168 -0.10 -20.32 11.90
CA ALA A 168 0.53 -20.92 13.08
C ALA A 168 1.08 -19.88 14.06
N GLN A 169 1.49 -18.70 13.57
CA GLN A 169 2.12 -17.66 14.39
C GLN A 169 1.46 -16.27 14.21
N PRO A 170 0.16 -16.13 14.49
CA PRO A 170 -0.57 -14.87 14.30
C PRO A 170 -0.01 -13.71 15.13
N GLN A 171 0.47 -14.01 16.35
CA GLN A 171 1.10 -13.02 17.23
C GLN A 171 2.39 -12.44 16.63
N GLN A 172 3.18 -13.25 15.94
CA GLN A 172 4.44 -12.82 15.33
C GLN A 172 4.18 -11.99 14.08
N VAL A 173 3.14 -12.34 13.30
CA VAL A 173 2.67 -11.51 12.18
C VAL A 173 2.27 -10.12 12.68
N SER A 174 1.46 -10.04 13.74
CA SER A 174 1.03 -8.76 14.32
C SER A 174 2.21 -7.96 14.87
N ALA A 175 3.16 -8.59 15.56
CA ALA A 175 4.35 -7.92 16.08
C ALA A 175 5.21 -7.32 14.97
N LEU A 176 5.41 -8.04 13.86
CA LEU A 176 6.15 -7.52 12.72
C LEU A 176 5.41 -6.35 12.04
N MET A 177 4.09 -6.45 11.90
CA MET A 177 3.28 -5.34 11.38
C MET A 177 3.40 -4.09 12.26
N GLN A 178 3.35 -4.25 13.59
CA GLN A 178 3.53 -3.16 14.54
C GLN A 178 4.93 -2.56 14.44
N ALA A 179 5.96 -3.40 14.37
CA ALA A 179 7.34 -2.93 14.20
C ALA A 179 7.49 -2.12 12.90
N MET A 180 6.91 -2.55 11.79
CA MET A 180 6.94 -1.77 10.54
C MET A 180 6.10 -0.48 10.58
N GLY A 181 4.99 -0.47 11.32
CA GLY A 181 4.02 0.62 11.36
C GLY A 181 4.23 1.66 12.47
N ASN A 182 5.20 1.47 13.37
CA ASN A 182 5.50 2.39 14.46
C ASN A 182 6.72 3.25 14.11
N PRO A 183 6.55 4.42 13.45
CA PRO A 183 7.64 5.39 13.38
C PRO A 183 7.97 5.86 14.81
N PRO A 184 9.25 5.99 15.20
CA PRO A 184 9.58 6.59 16.48
C PRO A 184 9.02 8.03 16.51
N HIS A 185 8.21 8.32 17.53
CA HIS A 185 7.81 9.68 17.90
C HIS A 185 8.97 10.41 18.57
#